data_AF-A0A962RN81-F1
#
_entry.id   AF-A0A962RN81-F1
#
_cell.length_a   1.000
_cell.length_b   1.000
_cell.length_c   1.000
_cell.angle_alpha   90.00
_cell.angle_beta   90.00
_cell.angle_gamma   90.00
#
_symmetry.space_group_name_H-M   'P 1'
#
loop_
_entity.id
_entity.type
_entity.pdbx_description
1 polymer ?
#
loop_
_entity_poly.entity_id
_entity_poly.type
_entity_poly.pdbx_seq_one_letter_code
_entity_poly.pdbx_strand_id
1 'polypeptide(L)'
;MQLSSLTGVSPIDGRYARHTEALRPWFSEYALIKHRVLVEVRWLQMLVSPSGLSHLEPLSDSARRALDAIVDEFSIEDAARIKAIESETNHDVKAVEYFLREKVLADDSLAYTSNYIHFACTSEDI
;
A
#
# COMPACT_ATOMS: atom_id res chain seq x y z
N MET A 1 -16.26 23.59 -5.59
CA MET A 1 -17.27 22.61 -6.03
C MET A 1 -16.74 21.23 -5.70
N GLN A 2 -17.59 20.28 -5.29
CA GLN A 2 -17.18 18.89 -5.07
C GLN A 2 -17.02 18.16 -6.42
N LEU A 3 -16.20 17.12 -6.48
CA LEU A 3 -16.01 16.31 -7.68
C LEU A 3 -17.28 15.50 -7.98
N SER A 4 -17.72 15.53 -9.23
CA SER A 4 -18.89 14.80 -9.76
C SER A 4 -18.71 14.59 -11.27
N SER A 5 -19.59 13.81 -11.90
CA SER A 5 -19.53 13.61 -13.36
C SER A 5 -19.73 14.89 -14.17
N LEU A 6 -20.36 15.92 -13.59
CA LEU A 6 -20.59 17.23 -14.22
C LEU A 6 -19.48 18.25 -13.94
N THR A 7 -18.71 18.06 -12.86
CA THR A 7 -17.66 19.00 -12.41
C THR A 7 -16.24 18.51 -12.64
N GLY A 8 -16.07 17.27 -13.10
CA GLY A 8 -14.77 16.73 -13.51
C GLY A 8 -14.16 17.52 -14.67
N VAL A 9 -12.89 17.90 -14.54
CA VAL A 9 -12.16 18.65 -15.57
C VAL A 9 -11.92 17.77 -16.82
N SER A 10 -11.54 16.51 -16.60
CA SER A 10 -11.38 15.54 -17.67
C SER A 10 -12.70 14.82 -17.94
N PRO A 11 -13.10 14.63 -19.21
CA PRO A 11 -14.32 13.91 -19.54
C PRO A 11 -14.23 12.41 -19.23
N ILE A 12 -13.02 11.86 -19.02
CA ILE A 12 -12.82 10.45 -18.65
C ILE A 12 -13.43 10.13 -17.28
N ASP A 13 -13.47 11.11 -16.36
CA ASP A 13 -14.07 10.97 -15.03
C ASP A 13 -15.49 11.57 -14.98
N GLY A 14 -15.95 12.17 -16.09
CA GLY A 14 -17.24 12.83 -16.23
C GLY A 14 -18.13 12.21 -17.29
N ARG A 15 -18.24 12.88 -18.45
CA ARG A 15 -19.09 12.47 -19.58
C ARG A 15 -18.92 11.00 -20.00
N TYR A 16 -17.69 10.47 -19.92
CA TYR A 16 -17.33 9.12 -20.34
C TYR A 16 -17.07 8.16 -19.16
N ALA A 17 -17.38 8.55 -17.92
CA ALA A 17 -17.09 7.75 -16.73
C ALA A 17 -17.62 6.32 -16.80
N ARG A 18 -18.81 6.11 -17.39
CA ARG A 18 -19.40 4.78 -17.59
C ARG A 18 -18.56 3.85 -18.49
N HIS A 19 -17.72 4.41 -19.35
CA HIS A 19 -16.87 3.65 -20.27
C HIS A 19 -15.48 3.37 -19.68
N THR A 20 -15.09 4.12 -18.65
CA THR A 20 -13.77 4.07 -18.01
C THR A 20 -13.84 3.57 -16.57
N GLU A 21 -15.03 3.29 -16.02
CA GLU A 21 -15.22 2.82 -14.64
C GLU A 21 -14.36 1.60 -14.31
N ALA A 22 -14.30 0.62 -15.22
CA ALA A 22 -13.49 -0.59 -15.06
C ALA A 22 -11.97 -0.32 -14.98
N LEU A 23 -11.51 0.88 -15.34
CA LEU A 23 -10.11 1.30 -15.25
C LEU A 23 -9.75 1.84 -13.86
N ARG A 24 -10.72 2.27 -13.06
CA ARG A 24 -10.48 2.87 -11.74
C ARG A 24 -9.71 1.96 -10.78
N PRO A 25 -9.97 0.64 -10.70
CA PRO A 25 -9.19 -0.26 -9.83
C PRO A 25 -7.72 -0.43 -10.24
N TRP A 26 -7.31 0.09 -11.40
CA TRP A 26 -5.98 -0.11 -11.97
C TRP A 26 -5.18 1.17 -12.15
N PHE A 27 -5.85 2.29 -12.45
CA PHE A 27 -5.18 3.54 -12.85
C PHE A 27 -5.56 4.76 -12.02
N SER A 28 -6.38 4.59 -10.98
CA SER A 28 -6.65 5.67 -10.03
C SER A 28 -5.53 5.82 -9.01
N GLU A 29 -5.53 6.93 -8.28
CA GLU A 29 -4.66 7.11 -7.10
C GLU A 29 -4.84 5.96 -6.08
N TYR A 30 -6.07 5.52 -5.83
CA TYR A 30 -6.35 4.36 -4.99
C TYR A 30 -5.65 3.10 -5.53
N ALA A 31 -5.69 2.89 -6.84
CA ALA A 31 -5.04 1.75 -7.47
C ALA A 31 -3.52 1.83 -7.35
N LEU A 32 -2.92 3.00 -7.58
CA LEU A 32 -1.49 3.22 -7.42
C LEU A 32 -1.06 2.88 -5.98
N ILE A 33 -1.75 3.45 -4.98
CA ILE A 33 -1.45 3.20 -3.57
C ILE A 33 -1.62 1.70 -3.23
N LYS A 34 -2.70 1.07 -3.68
CA LYS A 34 -2.95 -0.36 -3.47
C LYS A 34 -1.81 -1.23 -4.01
N HIS A 35 -1.32 -0.93 -5.21
CA HIS A 35 -0.24 -1.72 -5.81
C HIS A 35 1.10 -1.46 -5.13
N ARG A 36 1.38 -0.23 -4.67
CA ARG A 36 2.57 0.04 -3.85
C ARG A 36 2.54 -0.71 -2.52
N VAL A 37 1.40 -0.75 -1.84
CA VAL A 37 1.19 -1.58 -0.64
C VAL A 37 1.46 -3.06 -0.95
N LEU A 38 0.96 -3.57 -2.06
CA LEU A 38 1.24 -4.93 -2.52
C LEU A 38 2.75 -5.17 -2.67
N VAL A 39 3.45 -4.31 -3.43
CA VAL A 39 4.89 -4.47 -3.70
C VAL A 39 5.69 -4.46 -2.40
N GLU A 40 5.44 -3.50 -1.51
CA GLU A 40 6.10 -3.40 -0.21
C GLU A 40 5.87 -4.63 0.67
N VAL A 41 4.64 -5.13 0.73
CA VAL A 41 4.32 -6.34 1.50
C VAL A 41 5.03 -7.57 0.92
N ARG A 42 5.03 -7.74 -0.41
CA ARG A 42 5.74 -8.85 -1.06
C ARG A 42 7.25 -8.73 -0.89
N TRP A 43 7.79 -7.52 -0.92
CA TRP A 43 9.20 -7.26 -0.64
C TRP A 43 9.56 -7.68 0.77
N LEU A 44 8.78 -7.26 1.76
CA LEU A 44 8.99 -7.65 3.15
C LEU A 44 8.92 -9.18 3.32
N GLN A 45 7.90 -9.83 2.75
CA GLN A 45 7.76 -11.30 2.78
C GLN A 45 8.97 -12.01 2.17
N MET A 46 9.56 -11.47 1.10
CA MET A 46 10.79 -12.01 0.53
C MET A 46 11.98 -11.84 1.49
N LEU A 47 12.16 -10.67 2.10
CA LEU A 47 13.25 -10.41 3.04
C LEU A 47 13.23 -11.33 4.26
N VAL A 48 12.05 -11.71 4.76
CA VAL A 48 11.88 -12.62 5.90
C VAL A 48 11.66 -14.09 5.48
N SER A 49 11.82 -14.40 4.20
CA SER A 49 11.75 -15.79 3.71
C SER A 49 13.04 -16.56 4.07
N PRO A 50 13.02 -17.91 4.01
CA PRO A 50 14.25 -18.70 4.19
C PRO A 50 15.39 -18.36 3.22
N SER A 51 15.08 -17.76 2.07
CA SER A 51 16.04 -17.29 1.06
C SER A 51 16.40 -15.79 1.18
N GLY A 52 15.81 -15.09 2.15
CA GLY A 52 15.99 -13.66 2.38
C GLY A 52 17.19 -13.34 3.29
N LEU A 53 16.98 -12.43 4.23
CA LEU A 53 17.98 -12.01 5.21
C LEU A 53 18.18 -13.10 6.27
N SER A 54 19.37 -13.69 6.31
CA SER A 54 19.69 -14.82 7.20
C SER A 54 19.55 -14.56 8.69
N HIS A 55 19.52 -13.29 9.13
CA HIS A 55 19.37 -12.90 10.54
C HIS A 55 17.92 -12.63 10.95
N LEU A 56 16.95 -12.77 10.03
CA LEU A 56 15.53 -12.64 10.32
C LEU A 56 14.90 -14.02 10.47
N GLU A 57 14.13 -14.17 11.53
CA GLU A 57 13.34 -15.39 11.73
C GLU A 57 12.23 -15.47 10.68
N PRO A 58 12.01 -16.64 10.06
CA PRO A 58 10.92 -16.84 9.12
C PRO A 58 9.56 -16.60 9.77
N LEU A 59 8.65 -15.96 9.01
CA LEU A 59 7.29 -15.74 9.47
C LEU A 59 6.57 -17.06 9.79
N SER A 60 5.81 -17.07 10.88
CA SER A 60 4.81 -18.10 11.12
C SER A 60 3.69 -18.04 10.07
N ASP A 61 2.93 -19.12 9.92
CA ASP A 61 1.80 -19.13 8.98
C ASP A 61 0.73 -18.08 9.32
N SER A 62 0.55 -17.74 10.60
CA SER A 62 -0.37 -16.68 11.02
C SER A 62 0.15 -15.30 10.61
N ALA A 63 1.44 -15.03 10.83
CA ALA A 63 2.05 -13.76 10.46
C ALA A 63 2.07 -13.55 8.94
N ARG A 64 2.30 -14.61 8.16
CA ARG A 64 2.15 -14.56 6.69
C ARG A 64 0.74 -14.19 6.26
N ARG A 65 -0.28 -14.85 6.84
CA ARG A 65 -1.69 -14.53 6.57
C ARG A 65 -2.06 -13.11 6.97
N ALA A 66 -1.50 -12.59 8.07
CA ALA A 66 -1.72 -11.22 8.49
C ALA A 66 -1.18 -10.21 7.46
N LEU A 67 0.03 -10.46 6.91
CA LEU A 67 0.56 -9.64 5.80
C LEU A 67 -0.27 -9.78 4.53
N ASP A 68 -0.73 -10.99 4.18
CA ASP A 68 -1.60 -11.20 3.02
C ASP A 68 -2.92 -10.44 3.16
N ALA A 69 -3.50 -10.42 4.36
CA ALA A 69 -4.74 -9.70 4.65
C ALA A 69 -4.61 -8.18 4.44
N ILE A 70 -3.44 -7.56 4.73
CA ILE A 70 -3.19 -6.14 4.44
C ILE A 70 -3.41 -5.83 2.95
N VAL A 71 -3.03 -6.76 2.07
CA VAL A 71 -3.14 -6.62 0.62
C VAL A 71 -4.54 -6.97 0.13
N ASP A 72 -5.05 -8.12 0.56
CA ASP A 72 -6.31 -8.69 0.08
C ASP A 72 -7.53 -7.86 0.53
N GLU A 73 -7.43 -7.25 1.71
CA GLU A 73 -8.50 -6.45 2.31
C GLU A 73 -8.26 -4.93 2.20
N PHE A 74 -7.28 -4.50 1.39
CA PHE A 74 -6.93 -3.09 1.24
C PHE A 74 -8.13 -2.22 0.82
N SER A 75 -8.47 -1.24 1.66
CA SER A 75 -9.72 -0.48 1.59
C SER A 75 -9.53 0.98 1.16
N ILE A 76 -10.64 1.68 0.87
CA ILE A 76 -10.60 3.12 0.58
C ILE A 76 -10.15 3.90 1.83
N GLU A 77 -10.51 3.41 3.01
CA GLU A 77 -10.13 3.96 4.31
C GLU A 77 -8.62 3.86 4.53
N ASP A 78 -7.99 2.76 4.12
CA ASP A 78 -6.54 2.60 4.15
C ASP A 78 -5.85 3.58 3.19
N ALA A 79 -6.35 3.71 1.96
CA ALA A 79 -5.84 4.71 1.02
C ALA A 79 -5.99 6.14 1.57
N ALA A 80 -7.11 6.45 2.23
CA ALA A 80 -7.32 7.73 2.88
C ALA A 80 -6.35 7.95 4.05
N ARG A 81 -6.03 6.91 4.83
CA ARG A 81 -5.00 6.97 5.89
C ARG A 81 -3.64 7.29 5.30
N ILE A 82 -3.27 6.67 4.18
CA ILE A 82 -2.01 6.95 3.48
C ILE A 82 -1.98 8.41 3.00
N LYS A 83 -3.04 8.93 2.38
CA LYS A 83 -3.09 10.35 1.98
C LYS A 83 -3.00 11.30 3.17
N ALA A 84 -3.52 10.93 4.34
CA ALA A 84 -3.38 11.73 5.55
C ALA A 84 -1.91 11.80 6.00
N ILE A 85 -1.19 10.68 6.00
CA ILE A 85 0.25 10.64 6.29
C ILE A 85 1.06 11.40 5.23
N GLU A 86 0.68 11.29 3.96
CA GLU A 86 1.30 12.03 2.87
C GLU A 86 1.20 13.54 3.05
N SER A 87 0.10 14.04 3.63
CA SER A 87 -0.05 15.47 3.91
C SER A 87 0.99 16.02 4.89
N GLU A 88 1.57 15.15 5.72
CA GLU A 88 2.63 15.49 6.67
C GLU A 88 4.03 15.29 6.07
N THR A 89 4.20 14.21 5.30
CA THR A 89 5.50 13.81 4.74
C THR A 89 5.83 14.46 3.40
N ASN A 90 4.81 14.93 2.68
CA ASN A 90 4.88 15.42 1.30
C ASN A 90 5.55 14.42 0.33
N HIS A 91 5.41 13.11 0.60
CA HIS A 91 5.94 12.03 -0.22
C HIS A 91 5.06 10.77 -0.12
N ASP A 92 4.54 10.33 -1.27
CA ASP A 92 3.60 9.21 -1.40
C ASP A 92 4.16 7.84 -0.95
N VAL A 93 5.33 7.41 -1.45
CA VAL A 93 5.96 6.13 -1.07
C VAL A 93 6.33 6.13 0.41
N LYS A 94 6.84 7.26 0.93
CA LYS A 94 7.11 7.39 2.37
C LYS A 94 5.84 7.23 3.21
N ALA A 95 4.70 7.75 2.75
CA ALA A 95 3.44 7.58 3.43
C ALA A 95 2.97 6.10 3.46
N VAL A 96 3.22 5.35 2.38
CA VAL A 96 2.99 3.89 2.35
C VAL A 96 3.88 3.17 3.36
N GLU A 97 5.18 3.52 3.45
CA GLU A 97 6.11 2.96 4.44
C GLU A 97 5.60 3.16 5.87
N TYR A 98 5.16 4.37 6.21
CA TYR A 98 4.62 4.68 7.53
C TYR A 98 3.31 3.95 7.82
N PHE A 99 2.39 3.88 6.85
CA PHE A 99 1.15 3.12 6.99
C PHE A 99 1.42 1.64 7.26
N LEU A 100 2.34 1.02 6.52
CA LEU A 100 2.70 -0.37 6.74
C LEU A 100 3.37 -0.57 8.10
N ARG A 101 4.18 0.38 8.57
CA ARG A 101 4.73 0.37 9.93
C ARG A 101 3.64 0.37 10.99
N GLU A 102 2.60 1.20 10.83
CA GLU A 102 1.43 1.18 11.73
C GLU A 102 0.76 -0.19 11.76
N LYS A 103 0.55 -0.81 10.59
CA LYS A 103 -0.09 -2.13 10.49
C LYS A 103 0.75 -3.24 11.15
N VAL A 104 2.05 -3.31 10.89
CA VAL A 104 2.89 -4.39 11.45
C VAL A 104 3.23 -4.19 12.92
N LEU A 105 3.29 -2.95 13.42
CA LEU A 105 3.50 -2.69 14.85
C LEU A 105 2.25 -3.00 15.69
N ALA A 106 1.06 -3.05 15.08
CA ALA A 106 -0.17 -3.45 15.76
C ALA A 106 -0.30 -4.98 15.94
N ASP A 107 0.56 -5.77 15.29
CA ASP A 107 0.62 -7.23 15.41
C ASP A 107 1.96 -7.65 16.02
N ASP A 108 1.94 -8.17 17.25
CA ASP A 108 3.15 -8.61 17.97
C ASP A 108 3.98 -9.63 17.18
N SER A 109 3.34 -10.44 16.31
CA SER A 109 4.03 -11.41 15.47
C SER A 109 4.76 -10.80 14.27
N LEU A 110 4.51 -9.52 13.97
CA LEU A 110 5.12 -8.76 12.88
C LEU A 110 5.95 -7.57 13.37
N ALA A 111 5.83 -7.15 14.64
CA ALA A 111 6.49 -5.95 15.14
C ALA A 111 8.02 -5.90 14.87
N TYR A 112 8.70 -7.06 14.91
CA TYR A 112 10.14 -7.17 14.63
C TYR A 112 10.53 -6.82 13.18
N THR A 113 9.57 -6.85 12.25
CA THR A 113 9.81 -6.58 10.82
C THR A 113 9.63 -5.11 10.45
N SER A 114 9.16 -4.25 11.37
CA SER A 114 8.82 -2.85 11.11
C SER A 114 9.95 -1.99 10.51
N ASN A 115 11.19 -2.28 10.88
CA ASN A 115 12.37 -1.58 10.35
C ASN A 115 12.82 -2.08 8.97
N TYR A 116 12.21 -3.15 8.45
CA TYR A 116 12.54 -3.75 7.16
C TYR A 116 11.55 -3.40 6.03
N ILE A 117 10.49 -2.65 6.35
CA ILE A 117 9.63 -2.04 5.34
C ILE A 117 10.46 -1.06 4.52
N HIS A 118 10.37 -1.14 3.19
CA HIS A 118 11.16 -0.37 2.23
C HIS A 118 12.69 -0.57 2.34
N PHE A 119 13.15 -1.67 2.95
CA PHE A 119 14.58 -1.88 3.19
C PHE A 119 15.37 -1.94 1.88
N ALA A 120 16.35 -1.05 1.75
CA ALA A 120 17.25 -0.90 0.61
C ALA A 120 16.57 -0.62 -0.75
N CYS A 121 15.30 -0.22 -0.76
CA CYS A 121 14.60 0.23 -1.94
C CYS A 121 14.79 1.74 -2.18
N THR A 122 14.65 2.16 -3.43
CA THR A 122 14.29 3.52 -3.81
C THR A 122 12.80 3.59 -4.13
N SER A 123 12.24 4.80 -4.18
CA SER A 123 10.82 5.02 -4.52
C SER A 123 10.40 4.41 -5.86
N GLU A 124 11.33 4.30 -6.82
CA GLU A 124 11.07 3.72 -8.16
C GLU A 124 11.14 2.19 -8.20
N ASP A 125 11.60 1.54 -7.13
CA ASP A 125 11.49 0.07 -7.00
C ASP A 125 10.05 -0.37 -6.66
N ILE A 126 9.22 0.59 -6.20
CA ILE A 126 7.87 0.39 -5.65
C ILE A 126 6.79 0.88 -6.62
#